data_AF-A0A933ZPU2-F1
#
_entry.id   AF-A0A933ZPU2-F1
#
_cell.length_a   1.000
_cell.length_b   1.000
_cell.length_c   1.000
_cell.angle_alpha   90.00
_cell.angle_beta   90.00
_cell.angle_gamma   90.00
#
_symmetry.space_group_name_H-M   'P 1'
#
loop_
_entity.id
_entity.type
_entity.pdbx_description
1 polymer ?
#
loop_
_entity_poly.entity_id
_entity_poly.type
_entity_poly.pdbx_seq_one_letter_code
_entity_poly.pdbx_strand_id
1 'polypeptide(L)' 'MAPPKPTLAIGGSPVMGSKNAKVQIFEFSDFQCPFCSKALEPVKQIEQAYGDKVAIVFKQYPLPF' A
#
# COMPACT_ATOMS: atom_id res chain seq x y z
N MET A 1 -18.80 -1.42 19.64
CA MET A 1 -18.82 -0.47 18.51
C MET A 1 -17.47 -0.57 17.79
N ALA A 2 -17.45 -1.05 16.54
CA ALA A 2 -16.22 -1.04 15.76
C ALA A 2 -15.91 0.41 15.33
N PRO A 3 -14.63 0.84 15.31
CA PRO A 3 -14.28 2.16 14.82
C PRO A 3 -14.70 2.31 13.35
N PRO A 4 -15.12 3.51 12.92
CA PRO A 4 -15.43 3.77 11.52
C PRO A 4 -14.19 3.47 10.68
N LYS A 5 -14.35 2.66 9.64
CA LYS A 5 -13.25 2.37 8.71
C LYS A 5 -12.91 3.67 7.97
N PRO A 6 -11.66 4.15 8.03
CA PRO A 6 -11.26 5.29 7.24
C PRO A 6 -11.45 4.95 5.76
N THR A 7 -12.21 5.80 5.06
CA THR A 7 -12.41 5.67 3.62
C THR A 7 -11.22 6.31 2.92
N LEU A 8 -10.27 5.47 2.47
CA LEU A 8 -9.10 5.91 1.72
C LEU A 8 -9.35 5.72 0.23
N ALA A 9 -9.16 6.78 -0.56
CA ALA A 9 -9.32 6.71 -2.00
C ALA A 9 -8.02 6.27 -2.68
N ILE A 10 -8.13 5.35 -3.65
CA ILE A 10 -7.01 4.97 -4.53
C ILE A 10 -6.59 6.19 -5.37
N GLY A 11 -7.53 6.86 -6.04
CA GLY A 11 -7.25 8.05 -6.86
C GLY A 11 -6.24 7.76 -7.98
N GLY A 12 -5.30 8.68 -8.21
CA GLY A 12 -4.19 8.54 -9.16
C GLY A 12 -2.98 7.78 -8.62
N SER A 13 -3.09 7.13 -7.46
CA SER A 13 -1.98 6.39 -6.87
C SER A 13 -1.62 5.13 -7.67
N PRO A 14 -0.33 4.77 -7.75
CA PRO A 14 0.09 3.49 -8.29
C PRO A 14 -0.54 2.34 -7.51
N VAL A 15 -1.00 1.32 -8.22
CA VAL A 15 -1.58 0.12 -7.65
C VAL A 15 -0.92 -1.10 -8.25
N MET A 16 -0.49 -2.01 -7.39
CA MET A 16 -0.08 -3.36 -7.76
C MET A 16 -1.22 -4.32 -7.45
N GLY A 17 -1.48 -5.28 -8.35
CA GLY A 17 -2.62 -6.19 -8.30
C GLY A 17 -3.94 -5.56 -8.79
N SER A 18 -5.06 -6.14 -8.36
CA SER A 18 -6.40 -5.74 -8.83
C SER A 18 -6.95 -4.56 -8.03
N LYS A 19 -7.31 -3.46 -8.69
CA LYS A 19 -7.97 -2.30 -8.04
C LYS A 19 -9.29 -2.64 -7.32
N ASN A 20 -9.91 -3.76 -7.69
CA ASN A 20 -11.18 -4.24 -7.12
C ASN A 20 -10.97 -5.36 -6.10
N ALA A 21 -9.74 -5.61 -5.66
CA ALA A 21 -9.44 -6.61 -4.65
C ALA A 21 -10.21 -6.34 -3.35
N LYS A 22 -10.68 -7.41 -2.70
CA LYS A 22 -11.40 -7.32 -1.42
C LYS A 22 -10.54 -6.74 -0.30
N VAL A 23 -9.23 -6.93 -0.38
CA VAL A 23 -8.26 -6.39 0.56
C VAL A 23 -7.44 -5.33 -0.15
N GLN A 24 -7.43 -4.12 0.42
CA GLN A 24 -6.65 -2.99 -0.06
C GLN A 24 -5.63 -2.63 1.01
N ILE A 25 -4.35 -2.60 0.64
CA ILE A 25 -3.23 -2.24 1.50
C ILE A 25 -2.72 -0.89 1.02
N PHE A 26 -2.79 0.12 1.87
CA PHE A 26 -2.26 1.45 1.58
C PHE A 26 -0.89 1.60 2.22
N GLU A 27 0.16 1.62 1.39
CA GLU A 27 1.53 1.79 1.85
C GLU A 27 1.89 3.28 1.76
N PHE A 28 2.02 3.93 2.91
CA PHE A 28 2.52 5.30 3.00
C PHE A 28 4.04 5.24 3.16
N SER A 29 4.76 5.69 2.15
CA SER A 29 6.19 5.44 2.03
C SER A 29 6.89 6.57 1.28
N ASP A 30 8.20 6.67 1.48
CA ASP A 30 9.08 7.65 0.84
C ASP A 30 10.29 6.93 0.27
N PHE A 31 10.61 7.20 -1.00
CA PHE A 31 11.79 6.67 -1.69
C PHE A 31 13.12 7.06 -1.02
N GLN A 32 13.17 8.15 -0.25
CA GLN A 32 14.36 8.60 0.45
C GLN A 32 14.49 8.00 1.86
N CYS A 33 13.47 7.30 2.36
CA CYS A 33 13.49 6.75 3.70
C CYS A 33 14.16 5.35 3.74
N PRO A 34 15.28 5.17 4.46
CA PRO A 34 16.00 3.89 4.52
C PRO A 34 15.25 2.81 5.32
N PHE A 35 14.24 3.17 6.11
CA PHE A 35 13.37 2.20 6.77
C PHE A 35 12.24 1.73 5.84
N CYS A 36 11.68 2.65 5.03
CA CYS A 36 10.69 2.33 4.01
C CYS A 36 11.24 1.35 2.97
N SER A 37 12.51 1.47 2.58
CA SER A 37 13.14 0.52 1.65
C SER A 37 13.16 -0.93 2.17
N LYS A 38 13.13 -1.14 3.49
CA LYS A 38 13.05 -2.50 4.08
C LYS A 38 11.64 -3.09 3.98
N ALA A 39 10.60 -2.27 3.83
CA ALA A 39 9.23 -2.73 3.69
C ALA A 39 8.94 -3.32 2.29
N LEU A 40 9.81 -3.07 1.31
CA LEU A 40 9.67 -3.56 -0.06
C LEU A 40 9.62 -5.09 -0.15
N GLU A 41 10.40 -5.79 0.68
CA GLU A 41 10.45 -7.25 0.69
C GLU A 41 9.14 -7.91 1.18
N PRO A 42 8.60 -7.57 2.36
CA PRO A 42 7.32 -8.11 2.79
C PRO A 42 6.16 -7.71 1.86
N VAL A 43 6.19 -6.51 1.28
CA VAL A 43 5.20 -6.08 0.28
C VAL A 43 5.21 -6.98 -0.95
N LYS A 44 6.40 -7.30 -1.49
CA LYS A 44 6.54 -8.26 -2.60
C LYS A 44 6.09 -9.66 -2.23
N GLN A 45 6.36 -10.13 -1.01
CA GLN A 45 5.89 -11.44 -0.55
C GLN A 45 4.35 -11.50 -0.52
N ILE A 46 3.69 -10.42 -0.10
CA ILE A 46 2.22 -10.31 -0.12
C ILE A 46 1.71 -10.33 -1.56
N GLU A 47 2.32 -9.54 -2.45
CA GLU A 47 1.97 -9.54 -3.87
C GLU A 47 2.08 -10.95 -4.47
N GLN A 48 3.18 -11.66 -4.22
CA GLN A 48 3.40 -13.02 -4.75
C GLN A 48 2.45 -14.05 -4.15
N ALA A 49 2.15 -13.97 -2.85
CA ALA A 49 1.30 -14.93 -2.17
C ALA A 49 -0.19 -14.77 -2.52
N TYR A 50 -0.64 -13.55 -2.76
CA TYR A 50 -2.07 -13.24 -2.91
C TYR A 50 -2.46 -12.74 -4.32
N GLY A 51 -1.51 -12.27 -5.12
CA GLY A 51 -1.73 -11.81 -6.49
C GLY A 51 -2.91 -10.83 -6.59
N ASP A 52 -3.85 -11.13 -7.48
CA ASP A 52 -5.03 -10.29 -7.73
C ASP A 52 -6.04 -10.23 -6.57
N LYS A 53 -5.83 -10.98 -5.49
CA LYS A 53 -6.69 -10.93 -4.30
C LYS A 53 -6.39 -9.74 -3.40
N VAL A 54 -5.27 -9.04 -3.63
CA VAL A 54 -4.86 -7.85 -2.90
C VAL A 54 -4.63 -6.68 -3.87
N ALA A 55 -4.97 -5.47 -3.42
CA ALA A 55 -4.56 -4.23 -4.06
C ALA A 55 -3.54 -3.56 -3.15
N ILE A 56 -2.30 -3.41 -3.63
CA ILE A 56 -1.28 -2.66 -2.88
C ILE A 56 -1.20 -1.28 -3.51
N VAL A 57 -1.58 -0.25 -2.75
CA VAL A 57 -1.68 1.13 -3.19
C VAL A 57 -0.55 1.93 -2.56
N PHE A 58 0.34 2.44 -3.39
CA PHE A 58 1.46 3.28 -2.92
C PHE A 58 1.00 4.73 -2.73
N LYS A 59 1.26 5.28 -1.55
CA LYS A 59 1.00 6.68 -1.18
C LYS A 59 2.34 7.34 -0.83
N GLN A 60 2.78 8.27 -1.68
CA GLN A 60 3.96 9.06 -1.40
C GLN A 60 3.72 9.90 -0.15
N TYR A 61 4.55 9.71 0.87
CA TYR A 61 4.51 10.44 2.14
C TYR A 61 5.89 11.02 2.43
N PRO A 62 6.21 12.18 1.85
CA PRO A 62 7.56 12.74 1.92
C PRO A 62 7.94 13.10 3.36
N LEU A 63 9.18 12.83 3.74
CA LEU A 63 9.71 13.22 5.05
C LEU A 63 9.74 14.75 5.19
N PRO A 64 9.44 15.30 6.38
CA PRO A 64 9.72 16.70 6.67
C PRO A 64 11.24 16.90 6.61
N PHE A 65 11.66 17.93 5.87
CA PHE A 65 13.07 18.32 5.68
C PHE A 65 13.73 18.81 6.97
#